data_AF-A0A9D8QRR4-F1
#
_entry.id   AF-A0A9D8QRR4-F1
#
_cell.length_a   1.000
_cell.length_b   1.000
_cell.length_c   1.000
_cell.angle_alpha   90.00
_cell.angle_beta   90.00
_cell.angle_gamma   90.00
#
_symmetry.space_group_name_H-M   'P 1'
#
loop_
_entity.id
_entity.type
_entity.pdbx_description
1 polymer ?
#
loop_
_entity_poly.entity_id
_entity_poly.type
_entity_poly.pdbx_seq_one_letter_code
_entity_poly.pdbx_strand_id
1 'polypeptide(L)' 'VSVRNGDVAVLIGSQGEESITAAQVAEWAGTIPWEILTSISYRVHRAYLGINAS' A
#
# COMPACT_ATOMS: atom_id res chain seq x y z
N VAL A 1 12.64 -4.35 17.75
CA VAL A 1 12.61 -2.86 17.73
C VAL A 1 11.25 -2.42 18.26
N SER A 2 11.18 -1.30 18.98
CA SER A 2 9.90 -0.73 19.47
C SER A 2 9.33 0.22 18.43
N VAL A 3 8.02 0.14 18.19
CA VAL A 3 7.27 0.99 17.24
C VAL A 3 6.97 2.36 17.87
N ARG A 4 7.05 3.42 17.08
CA ARG A 4 6.82 4.81 17.49
C ARG A 4 5.84 5.52 16.56
N ASN A 5 5.26 6.60 17.07
CA ASN A 5 4.45 7.51 16.23
C ASN A 5 5.32 8.10 15.13
N GLY A 6 4.85 8.01 13.89
CA GLY A 6 5.57 8.46 12.70
C GLY A 6 6.35 7.37 11.98
N ASP A 7 6.45 6.15 12.54
CA ASP A 7 7.01 5.02 11.82
C ASP A 7 6.14 4.67 10.59
N VAL A 8 6.79 4.32 9.49
CA VAL A 8 6.12 4.00 8.23
C VAL A 8 5.52 2.59 8.30
N ALA A 9 4.24 2.48 7.94
CA ALA A 9 3.57 1.22 7.68
C ALA A 9 3.22 1.14 6.18
N VAL A 10 3.60 0.03 5.53
CA VAL A 10 3.23 -0.24 4.14
C VAL A 10 1.98 -1.09 4.11
N LEU A 11 0.86 -0.53 3.62
CA LEU A 11 -0.41 -1.26 3.52
C LEU A 11 -0.51 -2.10 2.24
N ILE A 12 0.06 -1.61 1.13
CA ILE A 12 0.23 -2.31 -0.15
C ILE A 12 1.58 -1.88 -0.72
N GLY A 13 2.46 -2.82 -1.02
CA GLY A 13 3.83 -2.58 -1.46
C GLY A 13 4.83 -3.45 -0.72
N SER A 14 6.10 -3.03 -0.72
CA SER A 14 7.21 -3.80 -0.12
C SER A 14 7.89 -3.02 0.99
N GLN A 15 8.33 -3.72 2.03
CA GLN A 15 9.17 -3.20 3.10
C GLN A 15 10.21 -4.25 3.48
N GLY A 16 11.49 -3.95 3.23
CA GLY A 16 12.54 -4.97 3.32
C GLY A 16 12.28 -6.11 2.34
N GLU A 17 12.34 -7.35 2.83
CA GLU A 17 12.10 -8.56 2.03
C GLU A 17 10.62 -8.97 1.98
N GLU A 18 9.75 -8.29 2.74
CA GLU A 18 8.32 -8.61 2.81
C GLU A 18 7.49 -7.71 1.88
N SER A 19 6.38 -8.24 1.39
CA SER A 19 5.43 -7.49 0.57
C SER A 19 3.98 -7.88 0.85
N ILE A 20 3.10 -6.88 0.71
CA ILE A 20 1.65 -7.05 0.74
C ILE A 20 1.11 -6.58 -0.60
N THR A 21 0.48 -7.50 -1.33
CA THR A 21 -0.12 -7.22 -2.64
C THR A 21 -1.58 -6.82 -2.52
N ALA A 22 -2.10 -6.08 -3.51
CA ALA A 22 -3.53 -5.79 -3.57
C ALA A 22 -4.41 -7.06 -3.64
N ALA A 23 -3.86 -8.17 -4.16
CA ALA A 23 -4.55 -9.46 -4.18
C ALA A 23 -4.69 -10.07 -2.78
N GLN A 24 -3.65 -10.02 -1.95
CA GLN A 24 -3.74 -10.47 -0.55
C GLN A 24 -4.75 -9.63 0.24
N VAL A 25 -4.74 -8.31 0.06
CA VAL A 25 -5.75 -7.44 0.70
C VAL A 25 -7.16 -7.77 0.22
N ALA A 26 -7.33 -8.06 -1.07
CA ALA A 26 -8.62 -8.46 -1.63
C ALA A 26 -9.11 -9.79 -1.06
N GLU A 27 -8.22 -10.78 -0.90
CA GLU A 27 -8.53 -12.05 -0.25
C GLU A 27 -9.04 -11.84 1.18
N TRP A 28 -8.36 -11.01 1.98
CA TRP A 28 -8.81 -10.69 3.34
C TRP A 28 -10.16 -9.97 3.38
N ALA A 29 -10.43 -9.13 2.39
CA ALA A 29 -11.68 -8.38 2.26
C ALA A 29 -12.81 -9.16 1.56
N GLY A 30 -12.54 -10.37 1.04
CA GLY A 30 -13.53 -11.15 0.30
C GLY A 30 -13.91 -10.55 -1.06
N THR A 31 -12.97 -9.89 -1.74
CA THR A 31 -13.20 -9.21 -3.03
C THR A 31 -12.06 -9.47 -4.03
N ILE A 32 -12.01 -8.71 -5.13
CA ILE A 32 -11.01 -8.74 -6.19
C ILE A 32 -10.02 -7.56 -6.06
N PRO A 33 -8.79 -7.67 -6.60
CA PRO A 33 -7.77 -6.63 -6.49
C PRO A 33 -8.21 -5.24 -6.99
N TRP A 34 -9.04 -5.20 -8.03
CA TRP A 34 -9.53 -3.94 -8.61
C TRP A 34 -10.44 -3.15 -7.66
N GLU A 35 -11.22 -3.82 -6.82
CA GLU A 35 -12.03 -3.12 -5.82
C GLU A 35 -11.14 -2.48 -4.75
N ILE A 36 -10.06 -3.15 -4.34
CA ILE A 36 -9.07 -2.56 -3.42
C ILE A 36 -8.44 -1.31 -4.05
N LEU A 37 -7.93 -1.41 -5.27
CA LEU A 37 -7.26 -0.28 -5.94
C LEU A 37 -8.19 0.91 -6.20
N THR A 38 -9.45 0.67 -6.59
CA THR A 38 -10.44 1.74 -6.83
C THR A 38 -11.05 2.30 -5.56
N SER A 39 -11.04 1.54 -4.46
CA SER A 39 -11.55 2.02 -3.16
C SER A 39 -10.66 3.09 -2.52
N ILE A 40 -9.41 3.25 -2.97
CA ILE A 40 -8.50 4.29 -2.47
C ILE A 40 -9.08 5.66 -2.82
N SER A 41 -9.74 6.28 -1.83
CA SER A 41 -10.49 7.53 -2.03
C SER A 41 -9.61 8.70 -2.45
N TYR A 42 -10.21 9.75 -3.03
CA TYR A 42 -9.53 10.99 -3.44
C TYR A 42 -8.73 11.68 -2.31
N ARG A 43 -9.08 11.44 -1.04
CA ARG A 43 -8.40 12.05 0.12
C ARG A 43 -6.97 11.56 0.33
N VAL A 44 -6.62 10.39 -0.21
CA VAL A 44 -5.24 9.88 -0.15
C VAL A 44 -4.42 10.65 -1.18
N HIS A 45 -3.37 11.36 -0.77
CA HIS A 45 -2.52 12.08 -1.71
C HIS A 45 -1.72 11.09 -2.58
N ARG A 46 -1.75 11.29 -3.91
CA ARG A 46 -0.93 10.53 -4.86
C ARG A 46 0.35 11.32 -5.16
N ALA A 47 1.50 10.81 -4.75
CA ALA A 47 2.80 11.30 -5.16
C ALA A 47 3.28 10.48 -6.38
N TYR A 48 3.49 11.16 -7.51
CA TYR A 48 4.01 10.52 -8.73
C TYR A 48 5.53 10.68 -8.78
N LEU A 49 6.23 9.61 -8.42
CA LEU A 49 7.68 9.52 -8.52
C LEU A 49 8.00 9.16 -9.98
N GLY A 50 8.38 10.13 -10.80
CA GLY A 50 8.71 9.91 -12.22
C GLY A 50 9.86 8.93 -12.43
N ILE A 51 10.24 8.66 -13.69
CA ILE A 51 11.30 7.69 -14.06
C ILE A 51 12.70 8.00 -13.48
N ASN A 52 12.89 9.14 -12.82
CA ASN A 52 14.14 9.52 -12.15
C ASN A 52 13.89 9.89 -10.69
N ALA A 53 13.42 8.96 -9.87
CA ALA A 53 13.65 9.05 -8.42
C ALA A 53 14.96 8.31 -8.15
N SER A 54 16.00 9.07 -7.81
CA SER A 54 17.38 8.63 -7.58
C SER A 54 17.50 7.50 -6.55
#